data_AF-A0A7R6VK40-F1
#
_entry.id   AF-A0A7R6VK40-F1
#
_cell.length_a   1.000
_cell.length_b   1.000
_cell.length_c   1.000
_cell.angle_alpha   90.00
_cell.angle_beta   90.00
_cell.angle_gamma   90.00
#
_symmetry.space_group_name_H-M   'P 1'
#
loop_
_entity.id
_entity.type
_entity.pdbx_description
1 polymer ?
#
loop_
_entity_poly.entity_id
_entity_poly.type
_entity_poly.pdbx_seq_one_letter_code
_entity_poly.pdbx_strand_id
1 'polypeptide(L)'
;MMRVTSANSFKTCYIAEVKEDMGLLTGRVQRRGATRKIKAPEEYKKYISQAIKELQANGKKATYKEIQQKAFEIYQEDRKNSLIQKYMNTIKPSKELSNDKIKMLIEDEELIYED
;
A
#
# COMPACT_ATOMS: atom_id res chain seq x y z
N MET A 1 -14.90 -4.94 0.66
CA MET A 1 -13.68 -4.99 1.49
C MET A 1 -13.58 -3.70 2.27
N MET A 2 -13.27 -3.73 3.57
CA MET A 2 -13.13 -2.51 4.36
C MET A 2 -11.97 -1.66 3.81
N ARG A 3 -12.17 -0.35 3.70
CA ARG A 3 -11.14 0.60 3.31
C ARG A 3 -10.01 0.56 4.34
N VAL A 4 -8.77 0.44 3.87
CA VAL A 4 -7.60 0.59 4.74
C VAL A 4 -7.48 2.06 5.12
N THR A 5 -7.65 2.38 6.40
CA THR A 5 -7.61 3.75 6.93
C THR A 5 -6.30 4.08 7.64
N SER A 6 -5.52 3.07 8.01
CA SER A 6 -4.27 3.26 8.74
C SER A 6 -3.21 2.24 8.35
N ALA A 7 -1.94 2.61 8.54
CA ALA A 7 -0.77 1.76 8.34
C ALA A 7 -0.82 0.45 9.16
N ASN A 8 -1.46 0.48 10.33
CA ASN A 8 -1.61 -0.70 11.19
C ASN A 8 -2.45 -1.83 10.57
N SER A 9 -3.22 -1.52 9.52
CA SER A 9 -3.95 -2.53 8.75
C SER A 9 -3.02 -3.52 8.05
N PHE A 10 -1.80 -3.08 7.71
CA PHE A 10 -0.72 -3.94 7.26
C PHE A 10 -0.07 -4.62 8.47
N LYS A 11 -0.63 -5.75 8.91
CA LYS A 11 -0.14 -6.44 10.11
C LYS A 11 1.31 -6.91 9.95
N THR A 12 2.06 -6.88 11.04
CA THR A 12 3.45 -7.37 11.08
C THR A 12 3.57 -8.83 10.67
N CYS A 13 2.57 -9.67 10.95
CA CYS A 13 2.54 -11.05 10.50
C CYS A 13 2.44 -11.18 8.97
N TYR A 14 1.78 -10.24 8.29
CA TYR A 14 1.71 -10.18 6.82
C TYR A 14 3.07 -9.78 6.24
N ILE A 15 3.70 -8.75 6.81
CA ILE A 15 5.04 -8.31 6.40
C ILE A 15 6.05 -9.43 6.57
N ALA A 16 5.97 -10.14 7.69
CA ALA A 16 6.86 -11.24 7.96
C ALA A 16 6.67 -12.39 6.95
N GLU A 17 5.45 -12.70 6.51
CA GLU A 17 5.18 -13.66 5.43
C GLU A 17 5.78 -13.21 4.09
N VAL A 18 5.52 -11.96 3.69
CA VAL A 18 6.07 -11.41 2.43
C VAL A 18 7.60 -11.41 2.45
N LYS A 19 8.23 -11.13 3.60
CA LYS A 19 9.68 -11.26 3.76
C LYS A 19 10.17 -12.71 3.58
N GLU A 20 9.40 -13.72 3.96
CA GLU A 20 9.75 -15.13 3.70
C GLU A 20 9.60 -15.46 2.22
N ASP A 21 8.47 -15.06 1.62
CA ASP A 21 8.18 -15.27 0.20
C ASP A 21 9.26 -14.62 -0.69
N MET A 22 9.82 -13.49 -0.25
CA MET A 22 10.93 -12.79 -0.92
C MET A 22 12.33 -13.32 -0.56
N GLY A 23 12.46 -14.32 0.33
CA GLY A 23 13.75 -14.86 0.75
C GLY A 23 14.59 -13.92 1.62
N LEU A 24 14.01 -12.89 2.23
CA LEU A 24 14.70 -11.84 2.99
C LEU A 24 14.91 -12.16 4.47
N LEU A 25 14.46 -13.33 4.92
CA LEU A 25 14.67 -13.76 6.30
C LEU A 25 16.10 -14.21 6.53
N THR A 26 16.81 -13.50 7.40
CA THR A 26 18.22 -13.78 7.71
C THR A 26 18.40 -14.85 8.80
N GLY A 27 17.36 -15.60 9.19
CA GLY A 27 17.43 -16.52 10.32
C GLY A 27 16.37 -17.62 10.32
N ARG A 28 16.59 -18.62 11.17
CA ARG A 28 15.70 -19.77 11.32
C ARG A 28 14.39 -19.32 11.98
N VAL A 29 13.30 -19.36 11.23
CA VAL A 29 11.99 -19.00 11.78
C VAL A 29 11.57 -20.09 12.77
N GLN A 30 11.39 -19.72 14.04
CA GLN A 30 10.90 -20.65 15.04
C GLN A 30 9.40 -20.87 14.85
N ARG A 31 9.05 -21.84 13.99
CA ARG A 31 7.67 -22.22 13.67
C ARG A 31 7.32 -23.53 14.36
N ARG A 32 6.17 -23.60 15.02
CA ARG A 32 5.50 -24.87 15.35
C ARG A 32 4.67 -25.31 14.13
N GLY A 33 5.33 -25.79 13.08
CA GLY A 33 4.68 -26.31 11.86
C GLY A 33 5.31 -25.83 10.54
N ALA A 34 4.95 -26.49 9.44
CA ALA A 34 5.49 -26.21 8.10
C ALA A 34 5.01 -24.87 7.52
N THR A 35 3.77 -24.49 7.79
CA THR A 35 3.11 -23.31 7.20
C THR A 35 2.74 -22.25 8.24
N ARG A 36 2.61 -20.99 7.81
CA ARG A 36 2.05 -19.92 8.65
C ARG A 36 0.57 -20.14 8.91
N LYS A 37 0.14 -19.83 10.14
CA LYS A 37 -1.28 -19.87 10.53
C LYS A 37 -2.11 -18.76 9.89
N ILE A 38 -1.52 -17.58 9.75
CA ILE A 38 -2.16 -16.40 9.17
C ILE A 38 -1.45 -16.09 7.87
N LYS A 39 -2.23 -15.99 6.79
CA LYS A 39 -1.77 -15.58 5.48
C LYS A 39 -2.14 -14.13 5.18
N ALA A 40 -1.23 -13.41 4.54
CA ALA A 40 -1.43 -12.07 4.04
C ALA A 40 -2.39 -12.13 2.84
N PRO A 41 -3.45 -11.30 2.81
CA PRO A 41 -4.27 -11.15 1.63
C PRO A 41 -3.41 -10.75 0.41
N GLU A 42 -3.66 -11.34 -0.76
CA GLU A 42 -2.89 -11.09 -1.98
C GLU A 42 -2.84 -9.61 -2.36
N GLU A 43 -3.96 -8.90 -2.17
CA GLU A 43 -4.04 -7.45 -2.39
C GLU A 43 -3.06 -6.65 -1.51
N TYR A 44 -2.78 -7.12 -0.29
CA TYR A 44 -1.83 -6.44 0.59
C TYR A 44 -0.39 -6.86 0.30
N LYS A 45 -0.17 -8.09 -0.18
CA LYS A 45 1.16 -8.58 -0.54
C LYS A 45 1.83 -7.70 -1.59
N LYS A 46 1.09 -7.25 -2.62
CA LYS A 46 1.66 -6.35 -3.65
C LYS A 46 2.23 -5.06 -3.03
N TYR A 47 1.46 -4.37 -2.18
CA TYR A 47 1.88 -3.12 -1.54
C TYR A 47 3.04 -3.32 -0.56
N ILE A 48 2.97 -4.38 0.26
CA ILE A 48 4.05 -4.73 1.19
C ILE A 48 5.34 -5.06 0.43
N SER A 49 5.25 -5.84 -0.65
CA SER A 49 6.43 -6.22 -1.44
C SER A 49 7.09 -5.01 -2.09
N GLN A 50 6.29 -4.06 -2.59
CA GLN A 50 6.80 -2.83 -3.17
C GLN A 50 7.44 -1.93 -2.12
N ALA A 51 6.78 -1.75 -0.96
CA ALA A 51 7.34 -1.01 0.17
C ALA A 51 8.69 -1.56 0.62
N ILE A 52 8.84 -2.88 0.71
CA ILE A 52 10.12 -3.51 1.07
C ILE A 52 11.20 -3.21 0.02
N LYS A 53 10.88 -3.32 -1.28
CA LYS A 53 11.83 -3.04 -2.37
C LYS A 53 12.31 -1.58 -2.34
N GLU A 54 11.38 -0.64 -2.21
CA GLU A 54 11.68 0.79 -2.15
C GLU A 54 12.54 1.15 -0.93
N LEU A 55 12.22 0.58 0.24
CA LEU A 55 13.00 0.85 1.45
C LEU A 55 14.39 0.17 1.42
N GLN A 56 14.53 -0.98 0.76
CA GLN A 56 15.81 -1.65 0.59
C GLN A 56 16.75 -0.95 -0.40
N ALA A 57 16.21 -0.21 -1.38
CA ALA A 57 17.03 0.58 -2.31
C ALA A 57 17.95 1.57 -1.59
N ASN A 58 17.58 2.01 -0.39
CA ASN A 58 18.36 2.91 0.46
C ASN A 58 19.47 2.21 1.27
N GLY A 59 19.70 0.90 1.07
CA GLY A 59 20.79 0.14 1.69
C GLY A 59 20.61 -0.17 3.19
N LYS A 60 19.51 0.26 3.82
CA LYS A 60 19.20 -0.01 5.23
C LYS A 60 18.12 -1.08 5.37
N LYS A 61 18.23 -1.91 6.42
CA LYS A 61 17.17 -2.87 6.78
C LYS A 61 15.95 -2.11 7.30
N ALA A 62 14.88 -2.12 6.52
CA ALA A 62 13.61 -1.51 6.90
C ALA A 62 12.96 -2.22 8.11
N THR A 63 12.58 -1.42 9.10
CA THR A 63 11.80 -1.84 10.26
C THR A 63 10.36 -2.17 9.85
N TYR A 64 9.64 -2.89 10.71
CA TYR A 64 8.23 -3.18 10.44
C TYR A 64 7.39 -1.91 10.34
N LYS A 65 7.61 -0.92 11.20
CA LYS A 65 6.86 0.35 11.18
C LYS A 65 7.06 1.11 9.88
N GLU A 66 8.30 1.19 9.39
CA GLU A 66 8.60 1.85 8.11
C GLU A 66 7.91 1.13 6.95
N ILE A 67 7.93 -0.21 6.94
CA ILE A 67 7.24 -0.99 5.91
C ILE A 67 5.73 -0.79 5.98
N GLN A 68 5.15 -0.73 7.18
CA GLN A 68 3.72 -0.46 7.36
C GLN A 68 3.33 0.91 6.79
N GLN A 69 4.10 1.94 7.15
CA GLN A 69 3.86 3.30 6.69
C GLN A 69 4.01 3.38 5.17
N LYS A 70 5.10 2.83 4.62
CA LYS A 70 5.35 2.90 3.18
C LYS A 70 4.34 2.09 2.38
N ALA A 71 3.93 0.92 2.85
CA ALA A 71 2.87 0.14 2.21
C ALA A 71 1.53 0.88 2.20
N PHE A 72 1.25 1.64 3.26
CA PHE A 72 0.05 2.47 3.33
C PHE A 72 0.10 3.67 2.38
N GLU A 73 1.25 4.34 2.25
CA GLU A 73 1.47 5.39 1.24
C GLU A 73 1.21 4.85 -0.18
N ILE A 74 1.82 3.71 -0.53
CA ILE A 74 1.65 3.10 -1.86
C ILE A 74 0.18 2.71 -2.09
N TYR A 75 -0.50 2.16 -1.08
CA TYR A 75 -1.93 1.85 -1.18
C TYR A 75 -2.78 3.11 -1.44
N GLN A 76 -2.49 4.21 -0.74
CA GLN A 76 -3.20 5.47 -0.91
C GLN A 76 -2.95 6.07 -2.30
N GLU A 77 -1.71 6.02 -2.80
CA GLU A 77 -1.37 6.48 -4.16
C GLU A 77 -2.07 5.66 -5.24
N ASP A 78 -2.06 4.33 -5.14
CA ASP A 78 -2.76 3.43 -6.07
C ASP A 78 -4.26 3.75 -6.10
N ARG A 79 -4.86 4.00 -4.92
CA ARG A 79 -6.25 4.40 -4.81
C ARG A 79 -6.53 5.77 -5.40
N LYS A 80 -5.69 6.77 -5.13
CA LYS A 80 -5.81 8.13 -5.71
C LYS A 80 -5.75 8.06 -7.24
N ASN A 81 -4.80 7.31 -7.78
CA ASN A 81 -4.67 7.11 -9.22
C ASN A 81 -5.89 6.41 -9.83
N SER A 82 -6.42 5.39 -9.15
CA SER A 82 -7.65 4.71 -9.59
C SER A 82 -8.88 5.64 -9.57
N LEU A 83 -9.01 6.47 -8.54
CA LEU A 83 -10.05 7.51 -8.45
C LEU A 83 -9.92 8.50 -9.61
N ILE A 84 -8.72 9.05 -9.84
CA ILE A 84 -8.46 9.98 -10.95
C ILE A 84 -8.85 9.35 -12.30
N GLN A 85 -8.46 8.09 -12.54
CA GLN A 85 -8.84 7.39 -13.77
C GLN A 85 -10.36 7.20 -13.90
N LYS A 86 -11.04 6.87 -12.81
CA LYS A 86 -12.50 6.73 -12.81
C LYS A 86 -13.17 8.07 -13.15
N TYR A 87 -12.74 9.17 -12.52
CA TYR A 87 -13.23 10.52 -12.83
C TYR A 87 -12.94 10.90 -14.29
N MET A 88 -11.73 10.65 -14.79
CA MET A 88 -11.35 10.92 -16.18
C MET A 88 -12.22 10.14 -17.18
N ASN A 89 -12.52 8.88 -16.89
CA ASN A 89 -13.38 8.05 -17.74
C ASN A 89 -14.85 8.51 -17.69
N THR A 90 -15.33 9.03 -16.56
CA THR A 90 -16.67 9.63 -16.47
C THR A 90 -16.75 11.00 -17.16
N ILE A 91 -15.66 11.77 -17.18
CA ILE A 91 -15.61 13.11 -17.80
C ILE A 91 -15.39 13.03 -19.32
N LYS A 92 -14.84 11.93 -19.86
CA LYS A 92 -14.83 11.65 -21.30
C LYS A 92 -16.22 11.14 -21.75
N PRO A 93 -17.23 12.03 -21.77
CA PRO A 93 -17.69 12.53 -23.06
C PRO A 93 -17.94 14.06 -23.12
N SER A 94 -17.41 14.86 -22.19
CA SER A 94 -17.44 16.33 -22.28
C SER A 94 -16.03 16.89 -22.24
N LYS A 95 -15.57 17.41 -23.38
CA LYS A 95 -14.38 18.25 -23.50
C LYS A 95 -14.36 19.33 -22.38
N GLU A 96 -13.16 19.68 -21.91
CA GLU A 96 -12.80 20.91 -21.16
C GLU A 96 -12.58 20.84 -19.62
N LEU A 97 -11.94 19.81 -19.06
CA LEU A 97 -11.24 19.99 -17.78
C LEU A 97 -9.77 19.58 -17.86
N SER A 98 -8.89 20.56 -17.69
CA SER A 98 -7.44 20.39 -17.52
C SER A 98 -7.14 19.51 -16.29
N ASN A 99 -6.10 18.68 -16.37
CA ASN A 99 -5.61 17.82 -15.29
C ASN A 99 -5.47 18.54 -13.95
N ASP A 100 -5.13 19.83 -13.97
CA ASP A 100 -4.90 20.62 -12.75
C ASP A 100 -6.22 20.95 -12.02
N LYS A 101 -7.33 21.16 -12.75
CA LYS A 101 -8.64 21.41 -12.12
C LYS A 101 -9.23 20.16 -11.47
N ILE A 102 -8.92 18.97 -11.99
CA ILE A 102 -9.39 17.70 -11.41
C ILE A 102 -8.63 17.39 -10.11
N LYS A 103 -7.33 17.75 -10.03
CA LYS A 103 -6.58 17.66 -8.77
C LYS A 103 -7.17 18.59 -7.70
N MET A 104 -7.48 19.83 -8.06
CA MET A 104 -8.11 20.79 -7.13
C MET A 104 -9.48 20.33 -6.63
N LEU A 105 -10.33 19.74 -7.50
CA LEU A 105 -11.64 19.21 -7.07
C LEU A 105 -11.53 18.02 -6.12
N ILE A 106 -10.51 17.16 -6.28
CA ILE A 106 -10.24 16.03 -5.37
C ILE A 106 -9.68 16.51 -4.03
N GLU A 107 -8.96 17.63 -4.02
CA GLU A 107 -8.50 18.31 -2.80
C GLU A 107 -9.65 19.05 -2.10
N ASP A 108 -10.56 19.69 -2.85
CA ASP A 108 -11.74 20.42 -2.34
C ASP A 108 -12.84 19.48 -1.78
N GLU A 109 -12.96 18.24 -2.26
CA GLU A 109 -13.95 17.25 -1.77
C GLU A 109 -13.62 16.62 -0.39
N GLU A 110 -12.71 17.18 0.41
CA GLU A 110 -12.37 16.71 1.78
C GLU A 110 -12.09 15.19 1.87
N LEU A 111 -11.16 14.68 1.05
CA LEU A 111 -10.64 13.30 1.20
C LEU A 111 -9.20 13.25 1.74
N ILE A 112 -8.76 14.36 2.35
CA ILE A 112 -7.42 14.54 2.90
C ILE A 112 -7.56 15.05 4.35
N TYR A 113 -7.46 14.08 5.28
CA TYR A 113 -7.27 14.16 6.75
C TYR A 113 -8.47 14.45 7.68
N GLU A 114 -8.65 13.56 8.66
CA GLU A 114 -8.65 13.97 10.08
C GLU A 114 -7.42 13.30 10.71
N ASP A 115 -6.67 14.07 11.51
CA ASP A 115 -5.44 13.68 12.25
C ASP A 115 -5.67 12.59 13.30
#